data_AF-A0A563W330-F1
#
_entry.id   AF-A0A563W330-F1
#
_cell.length_a   1.000
_cell.length_b   1.000
_cell.length_c   1.000
_cell.angle_alpha   90.00
_cell.angle_beta   90.00
_cell.angle_gamma   90.00
#
_symmetry.space_group_name_H-M   'P 1'
#
loop_
_entity.id
_entity.type
_entity.pdbx_description
1 polymer ?
#
loop_
_entity_poly.entity_id
_entity_poly.type
_entity_poly.pdbx_seq_one_letter_code
_entity_poly.pdbx_strand_id
1 'polypeptide(L)'
;MKQLRGFKYRFYPTSAQRLELGQTFGCTRFVYNWALALRTNSYYQDNVSLSYKDTSNALTKLKKDPEKPWLKQVSAVPLQQGLRHLNTAFINFLAGRNKYPRFKKKNGRQSAHYAPNAFKWQDDKLTLAKMSQPLKIRWSRYFTGEPKSVTISKDPSNRYFVSFLVEEELEQWDKTEGKIGVDLGIKDVMVTSTGFASGNPKHYQKYQARLKTLQRRLASKKKGSNN
;
A
#
# COMPACT_ATOMS: atom_id res chain seq x y z
N MET A 1 13.19 -0.89 22.93
CA MET A 1 13.94 -0.50 21.70
C MET A 1 12.96 0.14 20.72
N LYS A 2 13.32 1.27 20.07
CA LYS A 2 12.48 1.88 19.03
C LYS A 2 12.43 0.98 17.79
N GLN A 3 11.22 0.63 17.36
CA GLN A 3 10.98 -0.19 16.17
C GLN A 3 9.89 0.40 15.29
N LEU A 4 10.02 0.24 13.98
CA LEU A 4 8.99 0.64 13.03
C LEU A 4 7.95 -0.47 12.89
N ARG A 5 6.69 -0.16 13.23
CA ARG A 5 5.57 -1.09 13.13
C ARG A 5 4.53 -0.62 12.13
N GLY A 6 4.05 -1.57 11.33
CA GLY A 6 3.00 -1.34 10.35
C GLY A 6 1.61 -1.58 10.95
N PHE A 7 0.73 -0.60 10.84
CA PHE A 7 -0.68 -0.72 11.19
C PHE A 7 -1.55 -0.53 9.95
N LYS A 8 -2.61 -1.31 9.79
CA LYS A 8 -3.51 -1.18 8.63
C LYS A 8 -4.97 -1.21 9.06
N TYR A 9 -5.70 -0.18 8.65
CA TYR A 9 -7.10 0.01 9.01
C TYR A 9 -7.97 0.24 7.79
N ARG A 10 -9.25 -0.05 8.00
CA ARG A 10 -10.32 0.33 7.10
C ARG A 10 -10.68 1.80 7.32
N PHE A 11 -11.00 2.54 6.27
CA PHE A 11 -11.63 3.87 6.43
C PHE A 11 -12.70 4.11 5.36
N TYR A 12 -13.55 5.10 5.61
CA TYR A 12 -14.71 5.41 4.78
C TYR A 12 -14.64 6.86 4.29
N PRO A 13 -14.06 7.12 3.11
CA PRO A 13 -13.94 8.48 2.60
C PRO A 13 -15.29 9.07 2.22
N THR A 14 -15.42 10.38 2.43
CA THR A 14 -16.49 11.22 1.86
C THR A 14 -16.38 11.28 0.34
N SER A 15 -17.42 11.77 -0.35
CA SER A 15 -17.40 11.92 -1.81
C SER A 15 -16.25 12.80 -2.30
N ALA A 16 -15.99 13.93 -1.63
CA ALA A 16 -14.86 14.80 -1.93
C ALA A 16 -13.51 14.10 -1.74
N GLN A 17 -13.33 13.37 -0.62
CA GLN A 17 -12.10 12.60 -0.38
C GLN A 17 -11.91 11.49 -1.43
N ARG A 18 -12.98 10.84 -1.91
CA ARG A 18 -12.90 9.83 -2.98
C ARG A 18 -12.42 10.43 -4.29
N LEU A 19 -12.86 11.63 -4.63
CA LEU A 19 -12.44 12.35 -5.83
C LEU A 19 -10.94 12.67 -5.77
N GLU A 20 -10.49 13.31 -4.68
CA GLU A 20 -9.08 13.65 -4.44
C GLU A 20 -8.17 12.42 -4.46
N LEU A 21 -8.59 11.33 -3.78
CA LEU A 21 -7.84 10.06 -3.80
C LEU A 21 -7.81 9.45 -5.19
N GLY A 22 -8.92 9.48 -5.93
CA GLY A 22 -9.00 8.97 -7.29
C GLY A 22 -8.04 9.68 -8.23
N GLN A 23 -7.99 11.02 -8.15
CA GLN A 23 -7.04 11.86 -8.88
C GLN A 23 -5.61 11.53 -8.44
N THR A 24 -5.31 11.54 -7.14
CA THR A 24 -3.98 11.23 -6.60
C THR A 24 -3.48 9.87 -7.09
N PHE A 25 -4.30 8.81 -7.01
CA PHE A 25 -3.91 7.49 -7.51
C PHE A 25 -3.64 7.48 -9.01
N GLY A 26 -4.46 8.21 -9.79
CA GLY A 26 -4.26 8.40 -11.21
C GLY A 26 -2.92 9.06 -11.52
N CYS A 27 -2.64 10.18 -10.85
CA CYS A 27 -1.42 10.96 -11.02
C CYS A 27 -0.17 10.17 -10.62
N THR A 28 -0.17 9.52 -9.45
CA THR A 28 0.96 8.69 -9.00
C THR A 28 1.21 7.52 -9.95
N ARG A 29 0.14 6.87 -10.45
CA ARG A 29 0.27 5.80 -11.46
C ARG A 29 0.88 6.32 -12.75
N PHE A 30 0.39 7.46 -13.25
CA PHE A 30 0.91 8.08 -14.46
C PHE A 30 2.38 8.43 -14.32
N VAL A 31 2.77 9.14 -13.26
CA VAL A 31 4.16 9.57 -13.02
C VAL A 31 5.09 8.36 -12.94
N TYR A 32 4.69 7.30 -12.23
CA TYR A 32 5.46 6.05 -12.19
C TYR A 32 5.66 5.45 -13.59
N ASN A 33 4.57 5.31 -14.35
CA ASN A 33 4.60 4.70 -15.69
C ASN A 33 5.40 5.56 -16.68
N TRP A 34 5.21 6.87 -16.65
CA TRP A 34 5.94 7.82 -17.46
C TRP A 34 7.44 7.76 -17.17
N ALA A 35 7.85 7.75 -15.89
CA ALA A 35 9.26 7.67 -15.53
C ALA A 35 9.87 6.29 -15.84
N LEU A 36 9.09 5.22 -15.74
CA LEU A 36 9.51 3.89 -16.20
C LEU A 36 9.79 3.94 -17.71
N ALA A 37 8.84 4.41 -18.51
CA ALA A 37 9.02 4.54 -19.96
C ALA A 37 10.22 5.42 -20.32
N LEU A 38 10.38 6.57 -19.66
CA LEU A 38 11.53 7.47 -19.87
C LEU A 38 12.85 6.75 -19.62
N ARG A 39 13.00 6.06 -18.48
CA ARG A 39 14.20 5.29 -18.15
C ARG A 39 14.46 4.15 -19.13
N THR A 40 13.42 3.42 -19.49
CA THR A 40 13.49 2.32 -20.44
C THR A 40 13.97 2.82 -21.81
N ASN A 41 13.34 3.88 -22.33
CA ASN A 41 13.66 4.42 -23.64
C ASN A 41 15.07 5.01 -23.68
N SER A 42 15.46 5.85 -22.71
CA SER A 42 16.81 6.41 -22.66
C SER A 42 17.91 5.35 -22.60
N TYR A 43 17.65 4.21 -21.95
CA TYR A 43 18.60 3.11 -21.94
C TYR A 43 18.65 2.37 -23.28
N TYR A 44 17.50 1.98 -23.85
CA TYR A 44 17.48 1.18 -25.08
C TYR A 44 17.81 1.98 -26.35
N GLN A 45 17.58 3.30 -26.35
CA GLN A 45 17.82 4.16 -27.51
C GLN A 45 19.18 4.86 -27.42
N ASP A 46 19.52 5.38 -26.24
CA ASP A 46 20.69 6.27 -26.07
C ASP A 46 21.79 5.64 -25.20
N ASN A 47 21.58 4.43 -24.67
CA ASN A 47 22.46 3.77 -23.69
C ASN A 47 22.69 4.60 -22.41
N VAL A 48 21.72 5.43 -22.03
CA VAL A 48 21.78 6.31 -20.86
C VAL A 48 20.95 5.75 -19.70
N SER A 49 21.61 5.53 -18.56
CA SER A 49 20.94 5.15 -17.31
C SER A 49 20.56 6.38 -16.49
N LEU A 50 19.26 6.66 -16.36
CA LEU A 50 18.77 7.80 -15.60
C LEU A 50 18.58 7.46 -14.11
N SER A 51 19.08 8.33 -13.24
CA SER A 51 18.97 8.23 -11.79
C SER A 51 17.62 8.73 -11.26
N TYR A 52 17.38 8.62 -9.95
CA TYR A 52 16.19 9.20 -9.31
C TYR A 52 16.17 10.72 -9.51
N LYS A 53 17.33 11.36 -9.36
CA LYS A 53 17.51 12.81 -9.49
C LYS A 53 17.07 13.28 -10.87
N ASP A 54 17.45 12.55 -11.92
CA ASP A 54 17.10 12.90 -13.31
C ASP A 54 15.59 12.84 -13.54
N THR A 55 14.95 11.73 -13.15
CA THR A 55 13.49 11.60 -13.27
C THR A 55 12.72 12.59 -12.39
N SER A 56 13.27 12.97 -11.24
CA SER A 56 12.68 14.00 -10.36
C SER A 56 12.77 15.39 -10.99
N ASN A 57 13.91 15.73 -11.60
CA ASN A 57 14.08 16.99 -12.33
C ASN A 57 13.17 17.06 -13.55
N ALA A 58 13.06 15.95 -14.30
CA ALA A 58 12.15 15.84 -15.42
C ALA A 58 10.67 15.95 -14.98
N LEU A 59 10.29 15.39 -13.82
CA LEU A 59 8.94 15.57 -13.25
C LEU A 59 8.63 17.04 -12.96
N THR A 60 9.61 17.83 -12.49
CA THR A 60 9.41 19.28 -12.27
C THR A 60 9.03 19.99 -13.56
N LYS A 61 9.65 19.62 -14.69
CA LYS A 61 9.30 20.14 -16.03
C LYS A 61 7.94 19.62 -16.49
N LEU A 62 7.70 18.32 -16.36
CA LEU A 62 6.43 17.67 -16.72
C LEU A 62 5.22 18.29 -16.01
N LYS A 63 5.37 18.68 -14.74
CA LYS A 63 4.31 19.36 -14.01
C LYS A 63 3.97 20.73 -14.56
N LYS A 64 4.86 21.39 -15.31
CA LYS A 64 4.64 22.71 -15.92
C LYS A 64 3.98 22.62 -17.30
N ASP A 65 3.87 21.42 -17.86
CA ASP A 65 3.25 21.16 -19.15
C ASP A 65 1.75 21.56 -19.14
N PRO A 66 1.31 22.45 -20.05
CA PRO A 66 -0.08 22.90 -20.11
C PRO A 66 -1.08 21.79 -20.44
N GLU A 67 -0.63 20.69 -21.07
CA GLU A 67 -1.47 19.52 -21.38
C GLU A 67 -1.72 18.63 -20.15
N LYS A 68 -0.99 18.87 -19.04
CA LYS A 68 -1.03 18.01 -17.83
C LYS A 68 -1.32 18.82 -16.55
N PRO A 69 -2.34 19.71 -16.55
CA PRO A 69 -2.60 20.60 -15.41
C PRO A 69 -2.99 19.83 -14.15
N TRP A 70 -3.60 18.66 -14.31
CA TRP A 70 -4.02 17.76 -13.24
C TRP A 70 -2.87 17.23 -12.37
N LEU A 71 -1.61 17.27 -12.83
CA LEU A 71 -0.44 16.94 -12.02
C LEU A 71 -0.15 17.97 -10.91
N LYS A 72 -0.67 19.20 -11.03
CA LYS A 72 -0.54 20.25 -10.00
C LYS A 72 -1.72 20.26 -9.02
N GLN A 73 -2.83 19.59 -9.36
CA GLN A 73 -4.04 19.58 -8.53
C GLN A 73 -3.86 18.75 -7.26
N VAL A 74 -3.09 17.65 -7.34
CA VAL A 74 -2.80 16.75 -6.22
C VAL A 74 -1.53 17.14 -5.47
N SER A 75 -1.34 16.58 -4.27
CA SER A 75 -0.07 16.74 -3.53
C SER A 75 1.12 16.22 -4.34
N ALA A 76 2.23 16.97 -4.34
CA ALA A 76 3.45 16.57 -5.04
C ALA A 76 4.15 15.36 -4.39
N VAL A 77 3.93 15.15 -3.09
CA VAL A 77 4.64 14.13 -2.31
C VAL A 77 4.30 12.71 -2.80
N PRO A 78 3.03 12.31 -2.98
CA PRO A 78 2.69 11.04 -3.61
C PRO A 78 3.29 10.81 -5.00
N LEU A 79 3.50 11.86 -5.79
CA LEU A 79 4.12 11.75 -7.12
C LEU A 79 5.62 11.41 -6.99
N GLN A 80 6.33 12.16 -6.14
CA GLN A 80 7.74 11.93 -5.83
C GLN A 80 7.97 10.56 -5.19
N GLN A 81 7.08 10.13 -4.29
CA GLN A 81 7.14 8.78 -3.70
C GLN A 81 6.95 7.69 -4.76
N GLY A 82 6.13 7.94 -5.78
CA GLY A 82 6.04 7.06 -6.97
C GLY A 82 7.39 6.88 -7.67
N LEU A 83 8.14 7.96 -7.89
CA LEU A 83 9.49 7.91 -8.45
C LEU A 83 10.48 7.17 -7.52
N ARG A 84 10.40 7.38 -6.20
CA ARG A 84 11.24 6.66 -5.23
C ARG A 84 10.98 5.16 -5.25
N HIS A 85 9.71 4.75 -5.30
CA HIS A 85 9.35 3.34 -5.43
C HIS A 85 9.87 2.73 -6.74
N LEU A 86 9.83 3.48 -7.84
CA LEU A 86 10.44 3.05 -9.11
C LEU A 86 11.96 2.87 -8.96
N ASN A 87 12.63 3.83 -8.31
CA ASN A 87 14.07 3.75 -8.08
C ASN A 87 14.46 2.52 -7.25
N THR A 88 13.73 2.24 -6.16
CA THR A 88 13.91 1.02 -5.37
C THR A 88 13.69 -0.24 -6.22
N ALA A 89 12.70 -0.24 -7.12
CA ALA A 89 12.46 -1.37 -8.01
C ALA A 89 13.64 -1.60 -8.98
N PHE A 90 14.24 -0.54 -9.53
CA PHE A 90 15.45 -0.64 -10.36
C PHE A 90 16.66 -1.11 -9.56
N ILE A 91 16.90 -0.58 -8.35
CA ILE A 91 18.00 -1.04 -7.48
C ILE A 91 17.88 -2.54 -7.20
N ASN A 92 16.66 -3.01 -6.90
CA ASN A 92 16.44 -4.43 -6.65
C ASN A 92 16.59 -5.28 -7.91
N PHE A 93 16.19 -4.76 -9.08
CA PHE A 93 16.40 -5.44 -10.36
C PHE A 93 17.88 -5.60 -10.71
N LEU A 94 18.66 -4.52 -10.63
CA LEU A 94 20.09 -4.53 -10.92
C LEU A 94 20.87 -5.42 -9.95
N ALA A 95 20.43 -5.50 -8.69
CA ALA A 95 21.00 -6.41 -7.69
C ALA A 95 20.52 -7.88 -7.84
N GLY A 96 19.77 -8.23 -8.89
CA GLY A 96 19.26 -9.59 -9.12
C GLY A 96 18.18 -10.05 -8.13
N ARG A 97 17.68 -9.16 -7.25
CA ARG A 97 16.69 -9.49 -6.20
C ARG A 97 15.25 -9.48 -6.72
N ASN A 98 14.99 -8.83 -7.84
CA ASN A 98 13.67 -8.75 -8.45
C ASN A 98 13.74 -8.71 -9.97
N LYS A 99 12.62 -9.00 -10.63
CA LYS A 99 12.46 -8.81 -12.08
C LYS A 99 12.35 -7.32 -12.43
N TYR A 100 12.52 -7.02 -13.73
CA TYR A 100 12.36 -5.66 -14.26
C TYR A 100 11.02 -5.01 -13.83
N PRO A 101 11.01 -3.72 -13.46
CA PRO A 101 9.78 -3.03 -13.07
C PRO A 101 8.71 -3.06 -14.16
N ARG A 102 7.43 -3.21 -13.78
CA ARG A 102 6.31 -3.28 -14.72
C ARG A 102 5.41 -2.06 -14.63
N PHE A 103 4.81 -1.69 -15.74
CA PHE A 103 3.76 -0.67 -15.79
C PHE A 103 2.61 -1.00 -14.83
N LYS A 104 2.20 0.01 -14.05
CA LYS A 104 1.06 -0.06 -13.13
C LYS A 104 -0.26 0.06 -13.91
N LYS A 105 -1.25 -0.75 -13.52
CA LYS A 105 -2.59 -0.79 -14.13
C LYS A 105 -3.61 -0.05 -13.27
N LYS A 106 -4.69 0.48 -13.89
CA LYS A 106 -5.78 1.19 -13.20
C LYS A 106 -6.73 0.25 -12.44
N ASN A 107 -6.98 -0.94 -12.99
CA ASN A 107 -8.02 -1.85 -12.53
C ASN A 107 -7.58 -2.75 -11.36
N GLY A 108 -6.34 -2.61 -10.89
CA GLY A 108 -5.81 -3.34 -9.75
C GLY A 108 -5.90 -2.55 -8.44
N ARG A 109 -5.11 -2.98 -7.45
CA ARG A 109 -4.88 -2.19 -6.24
C ARG A 109 -4.24 -0.85 -6.61
N GLN A 110 -4.83 0.23 -6.11
CA GLN A 110 -4.32 1.58 -6.24
C GLN A 110 -3.77 2.05 -4.89
N SER A 111 -2.69 2.83 -4.90
CA SER A 111 -2.10 3.33 -3.67
C SER A 111 -1.32 4.62 -3.87
N ALA A 112 -1.28 5.44 -2.82
CA ALA A 112 -0.49 6.65 -2.72
C ALA A 112 0.22 6.68 -1.36
N HIS A 113 1.52 7.00 -1.38
CA HIS A 113 2.36 7.08 -0.20
C HIS A 113 2.59 8.55 0.16
N TYR A 114 2.32 8.90 1.41
CA TYR A 114 2.46 10.22 1.99
C TYR A 114 3.57 10.18 3.04
N ALA A 115 4.57 11.05 2.86
CA ALA A 115 5.60 11.32 3.86
C ALA A 115 5.08 12.30 4.92
N PRO A 116 5.78 12.51 6.06
CA PRO A 116 5.30 13.32 7.19
C PRO A 116 4.81 14.72 6.81
N ASN A 117 5.46 15.37 5.84
CA ASN A 117 5.08 16.69 5.36
C ASN A 117 3.82 16.73 4.48
N ALA A 118 3.19 15.58 4.22
CA ALA A 118 2.02 15.45 3.34
C ALA A 118 0.78 14.94 4.07
N PHE A 119 0.80 14.90 5.39
CA PHE A 119 -0.38 14.64 6.22
C PHE A 119 -0.24 15.36 7.56
N LYS A 120 -1.37 15.58 8.22
CA LYS A 120 -1.46 16.04 9.60
C LYS A 120 -1.98 14.90 10.46
N TRP A 121 -1.30 14.66 11.57
CA TRP A 121 -1.69 13.70 12.61
C TRP A 121 -1.89 14.46 13.91
N GLN A 122 -3.11 14.47 14.44
CA GLN A 122 -3.45 15.17 15.69
C GLN A 122 -4.69 14.51 16.30
N ASP A 123 -4.70 14.23 17.62
CA ASP A 123 -5.84 13.64 18.35
C ASP A 123 -6.41 12.39 17.67
N ASP A 124 -5.53 11.46 17.27
CA ASP A 124 -5.86 10.24 16.51
C ASP A 124 -6.60 10.47 15.17
N LYS A 125 -6.55 11.71 14.65
CA LYS A 125 -7.13 12.09 13.37
C LYS A 125 -6.04 12.29 12.34
N LEU A 126 -6.20 11.58 11.22
CA LEU A 126 -5.36 11.71 10.05
C LEU A 126 -6.06 12.58 9.00
N THR A 127 -5.45 13.71 8.64
CA THR A 127 -5.86 14.55 7.50
C THR A 127 -4.75 14.56 6.46
N LEU A 128 -5.06 14.21 5.21
CA LEU A 128 -4.06 14.21 4.13
C LEU A 128 -3.92 15.60 3.52
N ALA A 129 -2.75 15.89 2.95
CA ALA A 129 -2.58 17.08 2.12
C ALA A 129 -3.65 17.16 1.01
N LYS A 130 -4.10 18.37 0.68
CA LYS A 130 -5.21 18.66 -0.24
C LYS A 130 -6.60 18.21 0.24
N MET A 131 -6.73 17.77 1.49
CA MET A 131 -8.03 17.51 2.13
C MET A 131 -8.24 18.45 3.31
N SER A 132 -9.48 18.93 3.48
CA SER A 132 -9.88 19.79 4.61
C SER A 132 -10.33 19.01 5.84
N GLN A 133 -10.85 17.79 5.64
CA GLN A 133 -11.45 16.97 6.70
C GLN A 133 -10.64 15.69 6.94
N PRO A 134 -10.55 15.21 8.19
CA PRO A 134 -9.86 13.97 8.52
C PRO A 134 -10.54 12.75 7.89
N LEU A 135 -9.78 11.67 7.75
CA LEU A 135 -10.31 10.38 7.30
C LEU A 135 -11.14 9.73 8.40
N LYS A 136 -12.33 9.21 8.04
CA LYS A 136 -13.15 8.40 8.95
C LYS A 136 -12.59 6.97 9.05
N ILE A 137 -11.58 6.79 9.89
CA ILE A 137 -10.91 5.50 10.13
C ILE A 137 -11.73 4.64 11.08
N ARG A 138 -11.84 3.33 10.77
CA ARG A 138 -12.37 2.31 11.67
C ARG A 138 -11.22 1.66 12.42
N TRP A 139 -11.02 2.08 13.65
CA TRP A 139 -9.98 1.56 14.54
C TRP A 139 -10.29 0.15 15.00
N SER A 140 -9.31 -0.74 14.90
CA SER A 140 -9.35 -2.09 15.45
C SER A 140 -8.29 -2.31 16.53
N ARG A 141 -7.34 -1.38 16.64
CA ARG A 141 -6.34 -1.23 17.70
C ARG A 141 -5.81 0.20 17.61
N TYR A 142 -5.36 0.76 18.73
CA TYR A 142 -4.67 2.05 18.76
C TYR A 142 -3.16 1.82 18.85
N PHE A 143 -2.39 2.86 18.56
CA PHE A 143 -0.93 2.89 18.67
C PHE A 143 -0.53 4.21 19.34
N THR A 144 0.60 4.23 20.05
CA THR A 144 1.01 5.38 20.85
C THR A 144 2.08 6.25 20.16
N GLY A 145 2.77 5.72 19.15
CA GLY A 145 3.81 6.45 18.43
C GLY A 145 3.29 7.39 17.34
N GLU A 146 4.18 8.26 16.85
CA GLU A 146 3.87 9.13 15.72
C GLU A 146 4.05 8.40 14.37
N PRO A 147 3.12 8.57 13.42
CA PRO A 147 3.29 8.04 12.07
C PRO A 147 4.48 8.70 11.34
N LYS A 148 5.46 7.90 10.94
CA LYS A 148 6.56 8.31 10.04
C LYS A 148 6.15 8.30 8.57
N SER A 149 5.11 7.56 8.21
CA SER A 149 4.50 7.63 6.89
C SER A 149 3.10 7.05 6.87
N VAL A 150 2.34 7.43 5.85
CA VAL A 150 1.00 6.92 5.60
C VAL A 150 0.86 6.45 4.17
N THR A 151 0.36 5.25 3.96
CA THR A 151 -0.02 4.75 2.65
C THR A 151 -1.53 4.56 2.57
N ILE A 152 -2.17 5.28 1.65
CA ILE A 152 -3.58 5.07 1.33
C ILE A 152 -3.68 4.09 0.18
N SER A 153 -4.62 3.16 0.25
CA SER A 153 -4.87 2.23 -0.84
C SER A 153 -6.35 1.95 -1.07
N LYS A 154 -6.69 1.64 -2.32
CA LYS A 154 -8.01 1.20 -2.76
C LYS A 154 -7.87 -0.16 -3.45
N ASP A 155 -8.60 -1.15 -3.00
CA ASP A 155 -8.62 -2.47 -3.63
C ASP A 155 -9.65 -2.54 -4.80
N PRO A 156 -9.66 -3.63 -5.59
CA PRO A 156 -10.62 -3.81 -6.69
C PRO A 156 -12.10 -3.88 -6.27
N SER A 157 -12.40 -4.18 -5.01
CA SER A 157 -13.75 -4.13 -4.43
C SER A 157 -14.13 -2.71 -3.97
N ASN A 158 -13.45 -1.68 -4.49
CA ASN A 158 -13.65 -0.27 -4.14
C ASN A 158 -13.47 0.05 -2.66
N ARG A 159 -12.65 -0.74 -1.99
CA ARG A 159 -12.47 -0.67 -0.55
C ARG A 159 -11.19 0.12 -0.22
N TYR A 160 -11.32 1.15 0.61
CA TYR A 160 -10.22 2.02 1.08
C TYR A 160 -9.56 1.58 2.39
N PHE A 161 -8.24 1.64 2.43
CA PHE A 161 -7.41 1.30 3.58
C PHE A 161 -6.31 2.33 3.80
N VAL A 162 -6.02 2.61 5.07
CA VAL A 162 -4.88 3.40 5.50
C VAL A 162 -3.87 2.46 6.16
N SER A 163 -2.61 2.59 5.79
CA SER A 163 -1.49 1.92 6.43
C SER A 163 -0.57 2.96 7.04
N PHE A 164 -0.38 2.90 8.36
CA PHE A 164 0.57 3.71 9.10
C PHE A 164 1.87 2.95 9.30
N LEU A 165 2.99 3.63 9.13
CA LEU A 165 4.28 3.18 9.63
C LEU A 165 4.60 4.03 10.86
N VAL A 166 4.61 3.43 12.03
CA VAL A 166 4.72 4.11 13.33
C VAL A 166 6.01 3.68 13.99
N GLU A 167 6.74 4.62 14.57
CA GLU A 167 7.86 4.31 15.46
C GLU A 167 7.31 4.09 16.86
N GLU A 168 7.39 2.87 17.37
CA GLU A 168 6.95 2.52 18.73
C GLU A 168 8.15 2.05 19.57
N GLU A 169 8.12 2.42 20.85
CA GLU A 169 8.98 1.78 21.84
C GLU A 169 8.29 0.49 22.29
N LEU A 170 8.91 -0.64 21.95
CA LEU A 170 8.44 -1.93 22.42
C LEU A 170 9.23 -2.33 23.66
N GLU A 171 8.49 -2.75 24.68
CA GLU A 171 9.02 -3.51 25.80
C GLU A 171 9.63 -4.80 25.27
N GLN A 172 10.92 -4.97 25.52
CA GLN A 172 11.58 -6.24 25.29
C GLN A 172 11.40 -7.08 26.54
N TRP A 173 10.91 -8.29 26.34
CA TRP A 173 10.85 -9.30 27.37
C TRP A 173 12.23 -9.96 27.47
N ASP A 174 12.63 -10.32 28.69
CA ASP A 174 13.87 -11.05 28.90
C ASP A 174 13.84 -12.37 28.13
N LYS A 175 14.96 -12.69 27.47
CA LYS A 175 15.08 -13.96 26.78
C LYS A 175 15.13 -15.07 27.82
N THR A 176 14.22 -16.04 27.70
CA THR A 176 14.26 -17.26 28.49
C THR A 176 15.16 -18.30 27.82
N GLU A 177 15.84 -19.14 28.60
CA GLU A 177 16.63 -20.26 28.06
C GLU A 177 15.76 -21.39 27.49
N GLY A 178 14.50 -21.48 27.95
CA GLY A 178 13.54 -22.46 27.48
C GLY A 178 13.30 -22.36 25.97
N LYS A 179 13.43 -23.49 25.27
CA LYS A 179 13.10 -23.63 23.85
C LYS A 179 11.90 -24.53 23.70
N ILE A 180 10.92 -24.10 22.93
CA ILE A 180 9.75 -24.90 22.57
C ILE A 180 9.79 -25.14 21.07
N GLY A 181 9.79 -26.40 20.66
CA GLY A 181 9.59 -26.78 19.27
C GLY A 181 8.13 -26.54 18.90
N VAL A 182 7.88 -25.86 17.79
CA VAL A 182 6.53 -25.62 17.27
C VAL A 182 6.42 -26.30 15.91
N ASP A 183 5.50 -27.26 15.81
CA ASP A 183 5.15 -27.93 14.56
C ASP A 183 3.76 -27.49 14.07
N LEU A 184 3.61 -27.34 12.76
CA LEU A 184 2.38 -26.87 12.13
C LEU A 184 1.74 -28.01 11.33
N GLY A 185 0.55 -28.44 11.73
CA GLY A 185 -0.11 -29.63 11.19
C GLY A 185 -1.44 -29.38 10.50
N ILE A 186 -1.97 -30.44 9.88
CA ILE A 186 -3.31 -30.47 9.28
C ILE A 186 -4.36 -30.82 10.33
N LYS A 187 -4.04 -31.74 11.27
CA LYS A 187 -4.95 -32.15 12.35
C LYS A 187 -5.06 -31.07 13.43
N ASP A 188 -3.92 -30.49 13.78
CA ASP A 188 -3.74 -29.43 14.77
C ASP A 188 -2.97 -28.30 14.10
N VAL A 189 -3.47 -27.06 14.19
CA VAL A 189 -2.81 -25.92 13.52
C VAL A 189 -1.40 -25.71 14.06
N MET A 190 -1.22 -25.97 15.34
CA MET A 190 0.01 -25.82 16.08
C MET A 190 0.08 -26.90 17.16
N VAL A 191 1.21 -27.61 17.21
CA VAL A 191 1.59 -28.53 18.28
C VAL A 191 2.92 -28.08 18.86
N THR A 192 3.08 -28.12 20.18
CA THR A 192 4.34 -27.81 20.84
C THR A 192 5.05 -29.07 21.33
N SER A 193 6.38 -29.01 21.45
CA SER A 193 7.19 -30.08 22.05
C SER A 193 6.85 -30.37 23.52
N THR A 194 6.07 -29.49 24.17
CA THR A 194 5.55 -29.67 25.53
C THR A 194 4.20 -30.39 25.57
N GLY A 195 3.68 -30.84 24.42
CA GLY A 195 2.44 -31.62 24.33
C GLY A 195 1.17 -30.77 24.14
N PHE A 196 1.27 -29.45 24.00
CA PHE A 196 0.10 -28.64 23.66
C PHE A 196 -0.30 -28.90 22.20
N ALA A 197 -1.58 -29.15 21.97
CA ALA A 197 -2.17 -29.29 20.64
C ALA A 197 -3.38 -28.37 20.53
N SER A 198 -3.36 -27.49 19.52
CA SER A 198 -4.39 -26.44 19.36
C SER A 198 -5.70 -26.92 18.75
N GLY A 199 -5.75 -28.13 18.17
CA GLY A 199 -6.84 -28.53 17.28
C GLY A 199 -6.81 -27.78 15.95
N ASN A 200 -7.68 -28.18 15.03
CA ASN A 200 -7.93 -27.44 13.79
C ASN A 200 -9.39 -26.97 13.72
N PRO A 201 -9.65 -25.65 13.75
CA PRO A 201 -11.00 -25.11 13.65
C PRO A 201 -11.62 -25.27 12.24
N LYS A 202 -10.89 -25.87 11.29
CA LYS A 202 -11.31 -26.20 9.91
C LYS A 202 -11.88 -25.01 9.14
N HIS A 203 -11.37 -23.81 9.43
CA HIS A 203 -11.82 -22.57 8.81
C HIS A 203 -11.75 -22.62 7.28
N TYR A 204 -10.67 -23.18 6.72
CA TYR A 204 -10.50 -23.31 5.28
C TYR A 204 -11.67 -24.06 4.63
N GLN A 205 -12.02 -25.24 5.13
CA GLN A 205 -13.11 -26.06 4.58
C GLN A 205 -14.45 -25.32 4.64
N LYS A 206 -14.76 -24.69 5.79
CA LYS A 206 -15.97 -23.87 5.99
C LYS A 206 -16.04 -22.71 5.00
N TYR A 207 -14.96 -21.94 4.85
CA TYR A 207 -14.93 -20.78 3.98
C TYR A 207 -14.82 -21.16 2.49
N GLN A 208 -14.20 -22.29 2.14
CA GLN A 208 -14.13 -22.80 0.78
C GLN A 208 -15.53 -23.19 0.25
N ALA A 209 -16.32 -23.91 1.05
CA ALA A 209 -17.70 -24.25 0.70
C ALA A 209 -18.56 -22.99 0.48
N ARG A 210 -18.40 -21.99 1.36
CA ARG A 210 -19.06 -20.69 1.22
C ARG A 210 -18.60 -19.96 -0.04
N LEU A 211 -17.30 -19.93 -0.32
CA LEU A 211 -16.73 -19.27 -1.50
C LEU A 211 -17.25 -19.90 -2.79
N LYS A 212 -17.27 -21.23 -2.90
CA LYS A 212 -17.82 -21.97 -4.05
C LYS A 212 -19.28 -21.59 -4.31
N THR A 213 -20.08 -21.50 -3.25
CA THR A 213 -21.50 -21.10 -3.34
C THR A 213 -21.63 -19.66 -3.83
N LEU A 214 -20.84 -18.73 -3.29
CA LEU A 214 -20.86 -17.33 -3.68
C LEU A 214 -20.38 -17.12 -5.13
N GLN A 215 -19.37 -17.88 -5.58
CA GLN A 215 -18.89 -17.83 -6.96
C GLN A 215 -19.94 -18.32 -7.96
N ARG A 216 -20.65 -19.43 -7.66
CA ARG A 216 -21.77 -19.91 -8.48
C ARG A 216 -22.88 -18.87 -8.59
N ARG A 217 -23.29 -18.28 -7.46
CA ARG A 217 -24.30 -17.20 -7.44
C ARG A 217 -23.84 -15.98 -8.24
N LEU A 218 -22.56 -15.61 -8.12
CA LEU A 218 -22.00 -14.48 -8.86
C LEU A 218 -22.01 -14.73 -10.37
N ALA A 219 -21.71 -15.95 -10.83
CA ALA A 219 -21.71 -16.30 -12.25
C ALA A 219 -23.09 -16.14 -12.91
N SER A 220 -24.17 -16.40 -12.16
CA SER A 220 -25.55 -16.21 -12.61
C SER A 220 -26.06 -14.76 -12.53
N LYS A 221 -25.30 -13.83 -11.94
CA LYS A 221 -25.76 -12.44 -11.75
C LYS A 221 -25.39 -11.55 -12.93
N LYS A 222 -26.35 -10.69 -13.33
CA LYS A 222 -26.10 -9.64 -14.32
C LYS A 222 -25.19 -8.57 -13.72
N LYS A 223 -24.10 -8.26 -14.41
CA LYS A 223 -23.16 -7.22 -13.98
C LYS A 223 -23.90 -5.88 -13.79
N GLY A 224 -23.80 -5.30 -12.59
CA GLY A 224 -24.44 -4.02 -12.24
C GLY A 224 -25.85 -4.13 -11.64
N SER A 225 -26.39 -5.35 -11.45
CA SER A 225 -27.65 -5.52 -10.72
C SER A 225 -27.50 -5.22 -9.22
N ASN A 226 -28.57 -4.78 -8.56
CA ASN A 226 -28.62 -4.53 -7.11
C ASN A 226 -28.66 -5.81 -6.23
N ASN A 227 -28.40 -6.99 -6.82
CA ASN A 227 -28.47 -8.30 -6.16
C ASN A 227 -27.13 -8.79 -5.64
#